data_AF-A0A936K578-F1
#
_entry.id   AF-A0A936K578-F1
#
_cell.length_a   1.000
_cell.length_b   1.000
_cell.length_c   1.000
_cell.angle_alpha   90.00
_cell.angle_beta   90.00
_cell.angle_gamma   90.00
#
_symmetry.space_group_name_H-M   'P 1'
#
loop_
_entity.id
_entity.type
_entity.pdbx_description
1 polymer ?
#
loop_
_entity_poly.entity_id
_entity_poly.type
_entity_poly.pdbx_seq_one_letter_code
_entity_poly.pdbx_strand_id
1 'polypeptide(L)'
;MEPERPTTIHTEEELAPRGPWPFLRGALPGGFGRWGWGLLAGWVLVLLGPALGWAGHLRRAAGWSALPSHWGESLSARDLWELWENGGLQHKVMNSPTVHLFGLGLVVVLWCGWRMQAETAGQKARLGPWLLGALDTLLIGVVPLGLVAWLVDLGLAKAGSSGLDALGWTAFFGRPLVWMSLVAALNVQWWLCRLGRSAGLAHGYRSHLGVSFMRLWSHPIQWGLLSIGGAALRALPPFLVLLLAWRLGGGTTFRVWLFLLLQLLVTAVNGWVMGWLLRATARFWNHDVLVQDVRMTLKESLRDAEAL
;
A
#
# COMPACT_ATOMS: atom_id res chain seq x y z
N MET A 1 -47.07 35.52 -12.99
CA MET A 1 -45.76 35.26 -12.37
C MET A 1 -45.64 33.75 -12.28
N GLU A 2 -44.89 33.15 -13.19
CA GLU A 2 -44.58 31.71 -13.12
C GLU A 2 -43.56 31.48 -12.00
N PRO A 3 -43.70 30.41 -11.20
CA PRO A 3 -42.69 30.05 -10.22
C PRO A 3 -41.46 29.52 -10.97
N GLU A 4 -40.30 30.18 -10.75
CA GLU A 4 -39.01 29.66 -11.19
C GLU A 4 -38.81 28.26 -10.61
N ARG A 5 -38.64 27.25 -11.49
CA ARG A 5 -38.16 25.93 -11.08
C ARG A 5 -36.71 26.05 -10.61
N PRO A 6 -36.32 25.42 -9.50
CA PRO A 6 -34.93 25.42 -9.06
C PRO A 6 -34.06 24.68 -10.09
N THR A 7 -33.07 25.40 -10.62
CA THR A 7 -32.01 24.90 -11.50
C THR A 7 -30.95 24.15 -10.68
N THR A 8 -31.27 22.97 -10.13
CA THR A 8 -30.34 22.24 -9.25
C THR A 8 -30.20 20.74 -9.53
N ILE A 9 -30.42 20.26 -10.75
CA ILE A 9 -30.24 18.81 -11.04
C ILE A 9 -28.76 18.44 -11.25
N HIS A 10 -27.91 19.38 -11.70
CA HIS A 10 -26.51 19.08 -12.04
C HIS A 10 -25.51 19.21 -10.87
N THR A 11 -25.82 19.99 -9.84
CA THR A 11 -24.97 20.14 -8.64
C THR A 11 -25.09 18.97 -7.67
N GLU A 12 -26.20 18.22 -7.70
CA GLU A 12 -26.41 17.04 -6.85
C GLU A 12 -25.45 15.89 -7.18
N GLU A 13 -25.09 15.74 -8.45
CA GLU A 13 -24.24 14.62 -8.90
C GLU A 13 -22.81 14.76 -8.38
N GLU A 14 -22.29 16.00 -8.27
CA GLU A 14 -20.94 16.29 -7.76
C GLU A 14 -20.79 16.09 -6.26
N LEU A 15 -21.87 16.19 -5.47
CA LEU A 15 -21.86 16.02 -4.01
C LEU A 15 -22.45 14.69 -3.54
N ALA A 16 -22.86 13.82 -4.46
CA ALA A 16 -23.36 12.49 -4.12
C ALA A 16 -22.34 11.71 -3.26
N PRO A 17 -22.78 10.94 -2.25
CA PRO A 17 -21.89 10.10 -1.47
C PRO A 17 -21.25 9.05 -2.37
N ARG A 18 -19.94 9.15 -2.57
CA ARG A 18 -19.15 8.30 -3.46
C ARG A 18 -18.10 7.56 -2.65
N GLY A 19 -17.91 6.29 -2.97
CA GLY A 19 -16.76 5.52 -2.50
C GLY A 19 -15.43 5.98 -3.11
N PRO A 20 -14.29 5.33 -2.80
CA PRO A 20 -12.99 5.69 -3.36
C PRO A 20 -12.79 5.30 -4.85
N TRP A 21 -13.58 4.37 -5.40
CA TRP A 21 -13.40 3.84 -6.76
C TRP A 21 -13.55 4.86 -7.90
N PRO A 22 -14.56 5.76 -7.91
CA PRO A 22 -14.71 6.76 -8.97
C PRO A 22 -13.47 7.66 -9.13
N PHE A 23 -12.66 7.81 -8.06
CA PHE A 23 -11.47 8.65 -8.06
C PHE A 23 -10.23 7.97 -8.67
N LEU A 24 -10.28 6.66 -8.93
CA LEU A 24 -9.18 5.90 -9.54
C LEU A 24 -8.85 6.43 -10.93
N ARG A 25 -9.84 6.68 -11.78
CA ARG A 25 -9.61 7.14 -13.16
C ARG A 25 -8.92 8.50 -13.19
N GLY A 26 -9.38 9.44 -12.36
CA GLY A 26 -8.73 10.75 -12.23
C GLY A 26 -7.29 10.65 -11.70
N ALA A 27 -6.95 9.60 -10.94
CA ALA A 27 -5.65 9.37 -10.32
C ALA A 27 -4.56 8.80 -11.23
N LEU A 28 -4.91 8.36 -12.45
CA LEU A 28 -3.98 7.73 -13.40
C LEU A 28 -2.65 8.46 -13.64
N PRO A 29 -2.58 9.81 -13.68
CA PRO A 29 -1.29 10.49 -13.87
C PRO A 29 -0.33 10.35 -12.66
N GLY A 30 -0.69 9.57 -11.64
CA GLY A 30 -0.10 9.57 -10.31
C GLY A 30 1.32 9.07 -10.15
N GLY A 31 1.86 8.33 -11.11
CA GLY A 31 3.27 7.94 -11.06
C GLY A 31 4.24 8.93 -11.71
N PHE A 32 3.78 9.85 -12.56
CA PHE A 32 4.67 10.68 -13.41
C PHE A 32 4.77 12.16 -12.97
N GLY A 33 4.18 12.53 -11.83
CA GLY A 33 4.37 13.87 -11.25
C GLY A 33 5.75 14.04 -10.61
N ARG A 34 6.10 15.28 -10.23
CA ARG A 34 7.38 15.63 -9.57
C ARG A 34 7.74 14.69 -8.43
N TRP A 35 6.79 14.42 -7.53
CA TRP A 35 6.99 13.51 -6.39
C TRP A 35 6.80 12.03 -6.74
N GLY A 36 6.13 11.73 -7.87
CA GLY A 36 6.00 10.37 -8.41
C GLY A 36 7.36 9.80 -8.82
N TRP A 37 8.22 10.60 -9.43
CA TRP A 37 9.61 10.23 -9.72
C TRP A 37 10.42 9.93 -8.46
N GLY A 38 10.26 10.73 -7.40
CA GLY A 38 10.90 10.46 -6.11
C GLY A 38 10.41 9.15 -5.47
N LEU A 39 9.10 8.84 -5.61
CA LEU A 39 8.52 7.59 -5.15
C LEU A 39 9.03 6.39 -5.95
N LEU A 40 9.19 6.52 -7.27
CA LEU A 40 9.80 5.49 -8.13
C LEU A 40 11.26 5.23 -7.73
N ALA A 41 12.06 6.29 -7.59
CA ALA A 41 13.45 6.19 -7.18
C ALA A 41 13.60 5.54 -5.79
N GLY A 42 12.75 5.93 -4.84
CA GLY A 42 12.70 5.30 -3.52
C GLY A 42 12.37 3.80 -3.59
N TRP A 43 11.41 3.40 -4.43
CA TRP A 43 11.08 1.99 -4.63
C TRP A 43 12.21 1.19 -5.28
N VAL A 44 12.95 1.79 -6.21
CA VAL A 44 14.16 1.19 -6.76
C VAL A 44 15.16 0.92 -5.65
N LEU A 45 15.43 1.88 -4.75
CA LEU A 45 16.35 1.67 -3.62
C LEU A 45 15.88 0.57 -2.66
N VAL A 46 14.58 0.52 -2.37
CA VAL A 46 13.96 -0.52 -1.51
C VAL A 46 14.17 -1.92 -2.10
N LEU A 47 14.16 -2.07 -3.42
CA LEU A 47 14.34 -3.38 -4.07
C LEU A 47 15.80 -3.69 -4.44
N LEU A 48 16.61 -2.67 -4.71
CA LEU A 48 18.05 -2.82 -4.98
C LEU A 48 18.78 -3.34 -3.76
N GLY A 49 18.44 -2.87 -2.56
CA GLY A 49 19.09 -3.29 -1.31
C GLY A 49 19.06 -4.82 -1.10
N PRO A 50 17.87 -5.44 -1.02
CA PRO A 50 17.72 -6.89 -0.92
C PRO A 50 18.37 -7.62 -2.10
N ALA A 51 18.17 -7.16 -3.33
CA ALA A 51 18.73 -7.81 -4.52
C ALA A 51 20.27 -7.82 -4.53
N LEU A 52 20.92 -6.71 -4.14
CA LEU A 52 22.37 -6.61 -3.99
C LEU A 52 22.89 -7.43 -2.81
N GLY A 53 22.12 -7.50 -1.71
CA GLY A 53 22.44 -8.36 -0.56
C GLY A 53 22.44 -9.83 -0.96
N TRP A 54 21.41 -10.27 -1.69
CA TRP A 54 21.31 -11.61 -2.26
C TRP A 54 22.44 -11.88 -3.26
N ALA A 55 22.68 -11.00 -4.23
CA ALA A 55 23.74 -11.17 -5.23
C ALA A 55 25.14 -11.21 -4.60
N GLY A 56 25.42 -10.36 -3.61
CA GLY A 56 26.66 -10.36 -2.86
C GLY A 56 26.86 -11.62 -2.02
N HIS A 57 25.78 -12.15 -1.43
CA HIS A 57 25.80 -13.41 -0.70
C HIS A 57 26.08 -14.60 -1.63
N LEU A 58 25.34 -14.70 -2.74
CA LEU A 58 25.49 -15.76 -3.75
C LEU A 58 26.88 -15.76 -4.38
N ARG A 59 27.46 -14.59 -4.67
CA ARG A 59 28.83 -14.46 -5.21
C ARG A 59 29.89 -15.00 -4.24
N ARG A 60 29.71 -14.86 -2.93
CA ARG A 60 30.66 -15.38 -1.93
C ARG A 60 30.41 -16.86 -1.62
N ALA A 61 29.15 -17.30 -1.67
CA ALA A 61 28.77 -18.71 -1.53
C ALA A 61 29.11 -19.55 -2.76
N ALA A 62 29.34 -18.93 -3.93
CA ALA A 62 29.81 -19.58 -5.15
C ALA A 62 31.17 -20.29 -5.03
N GLY A 63 31.95 -20.01 -3.97
CA GLY A 63 33.17 -20.76 -3.65
C GLY A 63 32.93 -22.05 -2.85
N TRP A 64 31.74 -22.23 -2.26
CA TRP A 64 31.42 -23.33 -1.33
C TRP A 64 30.17 -24.13 -1.73
N SER A 65 29.37 -23.68 -2.70
CA SER A 65 28.14 -24.37 -3.13
C SER A 65 27.92 -24.26 -4.64
N ALA A 66 27.43 -25.35 -5.23
CA ALA A 66 27.06 -25.47 -6.64
C ALA A 66 25.76 -24.69 -7.01
N LEU A 67 25.32 -23.75 -6.17
CA LEU A 67 24.10 -22.97 -6.40
C LEU A 67 24.11 -22.11 -7.68
N PRO A 68 25.22 -21.47 -8.08
CA PRO A 68 25.28 -20.75 -9.35
C PRO A 68 25.21 -21.70 -10.56
N SER A 69 25.68 -22.94 -10.42
CA SER A 69 25.65 -23.96 -11.47
C SER A 69 24.30 -24.67 -11.60
N HIS A 70 23.50 -24.76 -10.52
CA HIS A 70 22.19 -25.43 -10.52
C HIS A 70 20.99 -24.48 -10.42
N TRP A 71 21.17 -23.17 -10.66
CA TRP A 71 20.06 -22.23 -10.70
C TRP A 71 19.04 -22.68 -11.76
N GLY A 72 17.86 -23.11 -11.31
CA GLY A 72 16.78 -23.67 -12.14
C GLY A 72 16.94 -25.11 -12.60
N GLU A 73 17.90 -25.88 -12.06
CA GLU A 73 17.92 -27.35 -12.24
C GLU A 73 17.22 -28.10 -11.10
N SER A 74 17.20 -27.55 -9.88
CA SER A 74 16.24 -27.85 -8.79
C SER A 74 16.83 -27.35 -7.48
N LEU A 75 16.53 -26.10 -7.12
CA LEU A 75 16.63 -25.71 -5.72
C LEU A 75 15.36 -26.23 -5.04
N SER A 76 15.46 -27.10 -4.05
CA SER A 76 14.30 -27.46 -3.26
C SER A 76 13.99 -26.33 -2.26
N ALA A 77 12.75 -26.23 -1.79
CA ALA A 77 12.40 -25.29 -0.71
C ALA A 77 13.26 -25.54 0.55
N ARG A 78 13.73 -26.78 0.75
CA ARG A 78 14.66 -27.17 1.81
C ARG A 78 16.05 -26.57 1.59
N ASP A 79 16.55 -26.52 0.36
CA ASP A 79 17.84 -25.89 0.06
C ASP A 79 17.80 -24.37 0.29
N LEU A 80 16.68 -23.72 -0.05
CA LEU A 80 16.44 -22.31 0.27
C LEU A 80 16.39 -22.05 1.78
N TRP A 81 15.72 -22.93 2.52
CA TRP A 81 15.65 -22.88 3.98
C TRP A 81 17.01 -23.11 4.64
N GLU A 82 17.77 -24.12 4.21
CA GLU A 82 19.13 -24.40 4.72
C GLU A 82 20.10 -23.24 4.40
N LEU A 83 19.94 -22.57 3.25
CA LEU A 83 20.76 -21.38 2.92
C LEU A 83 20.39 -20.16 3.77
N TRP A 84 19.11 -20.01 4.11
CA TRP A 84 18.62 -18.95 4.99
C TRP A 84 19.06 -19.14 6.44
N GLU A 85 18.84 -20.34 6.98
CA GLU A 85 19.08 -20.71 8.38
C GLU A 85 20.58 -20.99 8.65
N ASN A 86 21.21 -21.83 7.81
CA ASN A 86 22.59 -22.30 8.02
C ASN A 86 23.63 -21.53 7.19
N GLY A 87 23.23 -20.84 6.12
CA GLY A 87 24.13 -19.99 5.32
C GLY A 87 24.47 -18.65 5.97
N GLY A 88 23.87 -18.32 7.13
CA GLY A 88 24.09 -17.08 7.86
C GLY A 88 23.56 -15.84 7.12
N LEU A 89 22.57 -16.02 6.24
CA LEU A 89 21.99 -14.97 5.41
C LEU A 89 21.29 -13.91 6.29
N GLN A 90 20.59 -14.35 7.34
CA GLN A 90 19.94 -13.47 8.31
C GLN A 90 20.91 -12.47 8.95
N HIS A 91 22.09 -12.92 9.38
CA HIS A 91 23.08 -12.06 10.07
C HIS A 91 23.83 -11.12 9.11
N LYS A 92 24.04 -11.53 7.86
CA LYS A 92 24.76 -10.72 6.85
C LYS A 92 23.88 -9.69 6.16
N VAL A 93 22.58 -9.99 5.99
CA VAL A 93 21.63 -9.03 5.44
C VAL A 93 21.43 -7.87 6.41
N MET A 94 21.32 -8.11 7.73
CA MET A 94 21.09 -7.04 8.71
C MET A 94 22.31 -6.11 8.95
N ASN A 95 23.54 -6.56 8.69
CA ASN A 95 24.78 -5.79 8.91
C ASN A 95 25.41 -5.22 7.62
N SER A 96 24.67 -5.22 6.50
CA SER A 96 25.16 -4.78 5.20
C SER A 96 24.69 -3.34 4.88
N PRO A 97 25.49 -2.54 4.13
CA PRO A 97 25.07 -1.23 3.60
C PRO A 97 23.73 -1.25 2.86
N THR A 98 23.30 -2.43 2.40
CA THR A 98 22.00 -2.66 1.76
C THR A 98 20.80 -2.39 2.68
N VAL A 99 20.92 -2.53 4.00
CA VAL A 99 19.86 -2.16 4.96
C VAL A 99 19.69 -0.65 5.01
N HIS A 100 20.79 0.09 4.94
CA HIS A 100 20.74 1.55 4.88
C HIS A 100 20.09 2.03 3.58
N LEU A 101 20.38 1.37 2.44
CA LEU A 101 19.70 1.65 1.17
C LEU A 101 18.20 1.32 1.23
N PHE A 102 17.84 0.19 1.83
CA PHE A 102 16.43 -0.17 2.05
C PHE A 102 15.71 0.85 2.93
N GLY A 103 16.31 1.20 4.08
CA GLY A 103 15.75 2.16 5.02
C GLY A 103 15.63 3.56 4.42
N LEU A 104 16.68 4.04 3.73
CA LEU A 104 16.65 5.30 3.00
C LEU A 104 15.56 5.30 1.92
N GLY A 105 15.49 4.23 1.13
CA GLY A 105 14.45 4.05 0.11
C GLY A 105 13.06 4.12 0.71
N LEU A 106 12.83 3.47 1.85
CA LEU A 106 11.53 3.47 2.54
C LEU A 106 11.17 4.88 3.04
N VAL A 107 12.11 5.61 3.64
CA VAL A 107 11.91 7.01 4.04
C VAL A 107 11.56 7.88 2.83
N VAL A 108 12.28 7.72 1.71
CA VAL A 108 12.01 8.46 0.46
C VAL A 108 10.61 8.14 -0.07
N VAL A 109 10.23 6.85 -0.15
CA VAL A 109 8.89 6.43 -0.60
C VAL A 109 7.80 7.06 0.28
N LEU A 110 7.94 6.97 1.59
CA LEU A 110 6.94 7.48 2.52
C LEU A 110 6.83 9.01 2.50
N TRP A 111 7.96 9.71 2.35
CA TRP A 111 8.00 11.17 2.30
C TRP A 111 7.51 11.71 0.96
N CYS A 112 8.02 11.20 -0.17
CA CYS A 112 7.55 11.60 -1.49
C CYS A 112 6.06 11.25 -1.68
N GLY A 113 5.63 10.09 -1.17
CA GLY A 113 4.21 9.72 -1.15
C GLY A 113 3.36 10.69 -0.34
N TRP A 114 3.87 11.18 0.80
CA TRP A 114 3.19 12.23 1.57
C TRP A 114 3.11 13.56 0.82
N ARG A 115 4.22 14.04 0.25
CA ARG A 115 4.26 15.29 -0.54
C ARG A 115 3.26 15.26 -1.69
N MET A 116 3.25 14.16 -2.44
CA MET A 116 2.32 13.95 -3.55
C MET A 116 0.86 13.92 -3.11
N GLN A 117 0.58 13.25 -1.99
CA GLN A 117 -0.77 13.13 -1.46
C GLN A 117 -1.29 14.48 -0.95
N ALA A 118 -0.49 15.20 -0.18
CA ALA A 118 -0.84 16.52 0.32
C ALA A 118 -1.07 17.51 -0.83
N GLU A 119 -0.17 17.53 -1.84
CA GLU A 119 -0.33 18.38 -3.02
C GLU A 119 -1.62 18.07 -3.78
N THR A 120 -1.94 16.78 -3.95
CA THR A 120 -3.21 16.37 -4.57
C THR A 120 -4.43 16.79 -3.75
N ALA A 121 -4.29 16.86 -2.43
CA ALA A 121 -5.32 17.32 -1.51
C ALA A 121 -5.36 18.86 -1.35
N GLY A 122 -4.51 19.62 -2.05
CA GLY A 122 -4.38 21.07 -1.87
C GLY A 122 -3.79 21.48 -0.51
N GLN A 123 -3.15 20.54 0.20
CA GLN A 123 -2.57 20.73 1.53
C GLN A 123 -1.06 20.94 1.48
N LYS A 124 -0.52 21.63 2.48
CA LYS A 124 0.94 21.76 2.65
C LYS A 124 1.48 20.54 3.40
N ALA A 125 2.34 19.75 2.74
CA ALA A 125 3.03 18.66 3.40
C ALA A 125 4.02 19.16 4.46
N ARG A 126 3.73 18.86 5.72
CA ARG A 126 4.54 19.16 6.92
C ARG A 126 4.92 17.88 7.64
N LEU A 127 6.00 17.91 8.43
CA LEU A 127 6.48 16.76 9.18
C LEU A 127 5.56 16.38 10.35
N GLY A 128 4.98 17.38 11.04
CA GLY A 128 4.09 17.15 12.19
C GLY A 128 2.89 16.25 11.86
N PRO A 129 2.04 16.60 10.88
CA PRO A 129 0.94 15.73 10.44
C PRO A 129 1.38 14.35 9.98
N TRP A 130 2.57 14.24 9.37
CA TRP A 130 3.12 12.96 8.90
C TRP A 130 3.43 12.02 10.07
N LEU A 131 4.17 12.48 11.08
CA LEU A 131 4.52 11.70 12.28
C LEU A 131 3.30 11.45 13.17
N LEU A 132 2.53 12.49 13.48
CA LEU A 132 1.41 12.38 14.40
C LEU A 132 0.24 11.59 13.80
N GLY A 133 0.05 11.63 12.48
CA GLY A 133 -0.92 10.76 11.81
C GLY A 133 -0.53 9.27 11.92
N ALA A 134 0.76 8.95 12.01
CA ALA A 134 1.20 7.56 12.23
C ALA A 134 0.80 7.11 13.64
N LEU A 135 0.99 7.96 14.65
CA LEU A 135 0.51 7.70 16.01
C LEU A 135 -1.01 7.52 16.07
N ASP A 136 -1.78 8.39 15.40
CA ASP A 136 -3.24 8.26 15.32
C ASP A 136 -3.65 6.89 14.73
N THR A 137 -2.92 6.42 13.72
CA THR A 137 -3.16 5.12 13.08
C THR A 137 -2.89 3.96 14.00
N LEU A 138 -1.88 4.05 14.85
CA LEU A 138 -1.64 3.04 15.88
C LEU A 138 -2.82 2.97 16.85
N LEU A 139 -3.38 4.13 17.23
CA LEU A 139 -4.50 4.21 18.16
C LEU A 139 -5.81 3.65 17.59
N ILE A 140 -6.17 4.02 16.36
CA ILE A 140 -7.51 3.71 15.79
C ILE A 140 -7.50 2.67 14.68
N GLY A 141 -6.33 2.31 14.15
CA GLY A 141 -6.17 1.39 13.03
C GLY A 141 -5.73 -0.01 13.44
N VAL A 142 -4.68 -0.12 14.26
CA VAL A 142 -4.03 -1.40 14.57
C VAL A 142 -4.97 -2.41 15.21
N VAL A 143 -5.69 -2.01 16.26
CA VAL A 143 -6.59 -2.91 16.98
C VAL A 143 -7.71 -3.45 16.09
N PRO A 144 -8.56 -2.60 15.45
CA PRO A 144 -9.69 -3.12 14.68
C PRO A 144 -9.26 -3.81 13.39
N LEU A 145 -8.26 -3.29 12.66
CA LEU A 145 -7.77 -3.94 11.43
C LEU A 145 -7.01 -5.22 11.74
N GLY A 146 -6.20 -5.23 12.81
CA GLY A 146 -5.48 -6.40 13.27
C GLY A 146 -6.43 -7.51 13.71
N LEU A 147 -7.52 -7.18 14.40
CA LEU A 147 -8.56 -8.15 14.76
C LEU A 147 -9.21 -8.77 13.52
N VAL A 148 -9.59 -7.96 12.53
CA VAL A 148 -10.17 -8.47 11.28
C VAL A 148 -9.18 -9.38 10.55
N ALA A 149 -7.93 -8.96 10.40
CA ALA A 149 -6.90 -9.76 9.74
C ALA A 149 -6.64 -11.07 10.47
N TRP A 150 -6.58 -11.04 11.81
CA TRP A 150 -6.40 -12.23 12.63
C TRP A 150 -7.57 -13.21 12.49
N LEU A 151 -8.82 -12.74 12.52
CA LEU A 151 -9.99 -13.59 12.32
C LEU A 151 -10.01 -14.26 10.95
N VAL A 152 -9.63 -13.52 9.89
CA VAL A 152 -9.54 -14.07 8.53
C VAL A 152 -8.40 -15.09 8.43
N ASP A 153 -7.22 -14.80 9.00
CA ASP A 153 -6.08 -15.73 9.02
C ASP A 153 -6.44 -17.03 9.76
N LEU A 154 -7.15 -16.94 10.90
CA LEU A 154 -7.64 -18.09 11.64
C LEU A 154 -8.62 -18.93 10.80
N GLY A 155 -9.55 -18.27 10.10
CA GLY A 155 -10.49 -18.94 9.19
C GLY A 155 -9.79 -19.67 8.06
N LEU A 156 -8.78 -19.05 7.44
CA LEU A 156 -7.95 -19.67 6.39
C LEU A 156 -7.12 -20.82 6.93
N ALA A 157 -6.52 -20.69 8.12
CA ALA A 157 -5.77 -21.77 8.75
C ALA A 157 -6.66 -22.99 9.00
N LYS A 158 -7.88 -22.76 9.53
CA LYS A 158 -8.87 -23.82 9.73
C LYS A 158 -9.30 -24.47 8.41
N ALA A 159 -9.57 -23.67 7.38
CA ALA A 159 -9.92 -24.18 6.06
C ALA A 159 -8.79 -25.03 5.46
N GLY A 160 -7.54 -24.59 5.57
CA GLY A 160 -6.38 -25.35 5.09
C GLY A 160 -6.19 -26.69 5.81
N SER A 161 -6.64 -26.80 7.05
CA SER A 161 -6.56 -28.04 7.84
C SER A 161 -7.66 -29.06 7.54
N SER A 162 -8.61 -28.75 6.65
CA SER A 162 -9.79 -29.60 6.39
C SER A 162 -9.52 -30.82 5.52
N GLY A 163 -8.28 -31.03 5.04
CA GLY A 163 -7.91 -32.14 4.15
C GLY A 163 -8.37 -32.00 2.69
N LEU A 164 -8.99 -30.87 2.31
CA LEU A 164 -9.35 -30.58 0.93
C LEU A 164 -8.22 -29.80 0.25
N ASP A 165 -7.65 -30.35 -0.83
CA ASP A 165 -6.48 -29.77 -1.51
C ASP A 165 -6.72 -28.32 -1.95
N ALA A 166 -7.89 -28.02 -2.53
CA ALA A 166 -8.27 -26.67 -2.92
C ALA A 166 -8.27 -25.65 -1.75
N LEU A 167 -8.67 -26.08 -0.55
CA LEU A 167 -8.65 -25.22 0.64
C LEU A 167 -7.23 -25.10 1.21
N GLY A 168 -6.39 -26.13 1.07
CA GLY A 168 -4.96 -26.07 1.36
C GLY A 168 -4.25 -24.99 0.53
N TRP A 169 -4.46 -24.99 -0.78
CA TRP A 169 -3.91 -23.97 -1.70
C TRP A 169 -4.44 -22.57 -1.37
N THR A 170 -5.74 -22.45 -1.07
CA THR A 170 -6.35 -21.19 -0.69
C THR A 170 -5.74 -20.63 0.59
N ALA A 171 -5.49 -21.47 1.60
CA ALA A 171 -4.83 -21.06 2.84
C ALA A 171 -3.37 -20.66 2.61
N PHE A 172 -2.64 -21.39 1.78
CA PHE A 172 -1.22 -21.12 1.48
C PHE A 172 -1.01 -19.73 0.86
N PHE A 173 -1.82 -19.36 -0.13
CA PHE A 173 -1.73 -18.04 -0.78
C PHE A 173 -2.51 -16.95 -0.05
N GLY A 174 -3.64 -17.30 0.56
CA GLY A 174 -4.54 -16.34 1.21
C GLY A 174 -3.93 -15.72 2.46
N ARG A 175 -3.24 -16.52 3.29
CA ARG A 175 -2.70 -16.03 4.57
C ARG A 175 -1.65 -14.93 4.40
N PRO A 176 -0.60 -15.07 3.56
CA PRO A 176 0.30 -13.96 3.26
C PRO A 176 -0.43 -12.72 2.73
N LEU A 177 -1.42 -12.92 1.86
CA LEU A 177 -2.19 -11.82 1.28
C LEU A 177 -3.00 -11.07 2.34
N VAL A 178 -3.54 -11.73 3.36
CA VAL A 178 -4.23 -11.10 4.49
C VAL A 178 -3.30 -10.14 5.23
N TRP A 179 -2.09 -10.57 5.57
CA TRP A 179 -1.12 -9.72 6.28
C TRP A 179 -0.62 -8.56 5.42
N MET A 180 -0.40 -8.79 4.12
CA MET A 180 -0.08 -7.69 3.19
C MET A 180 -1.24 -6.69 3.07
N SER A 181 -2.48 -7.18 3.07
CA SER A 181 -3.69 -6.35 3.02
C SER A 181 -3.89 -5.56 4.31
N LEU A 182 -3.53 -6.12 5.47
CA LEU A 182 -3.50 -5.39 6.75
C LEU A 182 -2.54 -4.21 6.69
N VAL A 183 -1.31 -4.42 6.19
CA VAL A 183 -0.32 -3.34 6.02
C VAL A 183 -0.84 -2.28 5.04
N ALA A 184 -1.50 -2.68 3.96
CA ALA A 184 -2.12 -1.74 3.03
C ALA A 184 -3.25 -0.93 3.69
N ALA A 185 -4.13 -1.57 4.45
CA ALA A 185 -5.22 -0.90 5.16
C ALA A 185 -4.71 0.06 6.24
N LEU A 186 -3.67 -0.31 7.00
CA LEU A 186 -3.01 0.57 7.95
C LEU A 186 -2.38 1.78 7.26
N ASN A 187 -1.80 1.60 6.07
CA ASN A 187 -1.32 2.73 5.28
C ASN A 187 -2.45 3.65 4.86
N VAL A 188 -3.60 3.13 4.41
CA VAL A 188 -4.78 3.96 4.09
C VAL A 188 -5.25 4.72 5.32
N GLN A 189 -5.36 4.06 6.48
CA GLN A 189 -5.74 4.72 7.73
C GLN A 189 -4.76 5.85 8.09
N TRP A 190 -3.46 5.61 7.94
CA TRP A 190 -2.43 6.63 8.15
C TRP A 190 -2.57 7.81 7.21
N TRP A 191 -2.90 7.55 5.95
CA TRP A 191 -3.11 8.60 4.97
C TRP A 191 -4.30 9.49 5.32
N LEU A 192 -5.41 8.90 5.75
CA LEU A 192 -6.59 9.65 6.18
C LEU A 192 -6.27 10.51 7.41
N CYS A 193 -5.58 9.95 8.42
CA CYS A 193 -5.22 10.66 9.64
C CYS A 193 -4.27 11.85 9.37
N ARG A 194 -3.22 11.65 8.57
CA ARG A 194 -2.26 12.73 8.28
C ARG A 194 -2.87 13.84 7.43
N LEU A 195 -3.76 13.51 6.50
CA LEU A 195 -4.50 14.51 5.72
C LEU A 195 -5.45 15.32 6.63
N GLY A 196 -6.21 14.64 7.50
CA GLY A 196 -7.05 15.29 8.52
C GLY A 196 -6.26 16.27 9.38
N ARG A 197 -5.11 15.84 9.92
CA ARG A 197 -4.22 16.73 10.68
C ARG A 197 -3.67 17.90 9.87
N SER A 198 -3.38 17.71 8.59
CA SER A 198 -2.86 18.78 7.74
C SER A 198 -3.92 19.85 7.44
N ALA A 199 -5.18 19.46 7.36
CA ALA A 199 -6.32 20.35 7.17
C ALA A 199 -6.68 21.13 8.44
N GLY A 200 -6.25 20.63 9.61
CA GLY A 200 -6.45 21.27 10.91
C GLY A 200 -7.43 20.52 11.80
N LEU A 201 -7.42 20.87 13.10
CA LEU A 201 -8.23 20.22 14.14
C LEU A 201 -9.35 21.13 14.63
N ALA A 202 -10.14 21.70 13.70
CA ALA A 202 -11.16 22.72 14.02
C ALA A 202 -12.12 22.28 15.14
N HIS A 203 -12.48 20.99 15.18
CA HIS A 203 -13.43 20.41 16.15
C HIS A 203 -12.74 19.61 17.27
N GLY A 204 -11.43 19.82 17.47
CA GLY A 204 -10.64 19.13 18.50
C GLY A 204 -10.15 17.73 18.10
N TYR A 205 -9.25 17.19 18.92
CA TYR A 205 -8.54 15.94 18.61
C TYR A 205 -9.44 14.70 18.58
N ARG A 206 -10.41 14.60 19.50
CA ARG A 206 -11.34 13.47 19.56
C ARG A 206 -12.21 13.39 18.30
N SER A 207 -12.69 14.54 17.82
CA SER A 207 -13.47 14.62 16.58
C SER A 207 -12.63 14.16 15.38
N HIS A 208 -11.37 14.62 15.28
CA HIS A 208 -10.43 14.19 14.25
C HIS A 208 -10.23 12.66 14.21
N LEU A 209 -10.03 12.02 15.36
CA LEU A 209 -9.90 10.56 15.43
C LEU A 209 -11.19 9.86 14.97
N GLY A 210 -12.35 10.34 15.44
CA GLY A 210 -13.65 9.81 15.04
C GLY A 210 -13.90 9.93 13.54
N VAL A 211 -13.66 11.10 12.95
CA VAL A 211 -13.82 11.33 11.51
C VAL A 211 -12.83 10.47 10.71
N SER A 212 -11.56 10.42 11.12
CA SER A 212 -10.54 9.62 10.44
C SER A 212 -10.83 8.12 10.49
N PHE A 213 -11.38 7.63 11.61
CA PHE A 213 -11.87 6.26 11.73
C PHE A 213 -13.05 6.04 10.77
N MET A 214 -14.08 6.88 10.86
CA MET A 214 -15.30 6.70 10.06
C MET A 214 -15.05 6.79 8.55
N ARG A 215 -14.06 7.54 8.07
CA ARG A 215 -13.70 7.61 6.65
C ARG A 215 -13.22 6.28 6.05
N LEU A 216 -12.58 5.44 6.86
CA LEU A 216 -12.23 4.08 6.44
C LEU A 216 -13.45 3.15 6.58
N TRP A 217 -14.15 3.25 7.70
CA TRP A 217 -15.20 2.30 8.07
C TRP A 217 -16.58 2.57 7.46
N SER A 218 -16.80 3.72 6.82
CA SER A 218 -18.01 4.00 6.03
C SER A 218 -18.03 3.25 4.69
N HIS A 219 -16.86 2.84 4.20
CA HIS A 219 -16.68 2.17 2.92
C HIS A 219 -15.79 0.91 3.01
N PRO A 220 -16.08 -0.03 3.94
CA PRO A 220 -15.17 -1.11 4.31
C PRO A 220 -14.93 -2.08 3.14
N ILE A 221 -15.95 -2.33 2.31
CA ILE A 221 -15.83 -3.19 1.12
C ILE A 221 -14.90 -2.55 0.09
N GLN A 222 -15.06 -1.27 -0.20
CA GLN A 222 -14.29 -0.59 -1.24
C GLN A 222 -12.82 -0.42 -0.82
N TRP A 223 -12.57 -0.05 0.44
CA TRP A 223 -11.21 0.00 0.99
C TRP A 223 -10.58 -1.37 1.16
N GLY A 224 -11.36 -2.38 1.55
CA GLY A 224 -10.93 -3.76 1.63
C GLY A 224 -10.49 -4.28 0.26
N LEU A 225 -11.31 -4.10 -0.77
CA LEU A 225 -10.97 -4.48 -2.14
C LEU A 225 -9.79 -3.71 -2.70
N LEU A 226 -9.64 -2.41 -2.39
CA LEU A 226 -8.45 -1.65 -2.76
C LEU A 226 -7.18 -2.13 -2.05
N SER A 227 -7.29 -2.50 -0.77
CA SER A 227 -6.16 -2.99 0.02
C SER A 227 -5.72 -4.38 -0.43
N ILE A 228 -6.67 -5.31 -0.62
CA ILE A 228 -6.42 -6.67 -1.11
C ILE A 228 -5.96 -6.64 -2.56
N GLY A 229 -6.70 -5.95 -3.43
CA GLY A 229 -6.37 -5.81 -4.84
C GLY A 229 -5.03 -5.12 -5.04
N GLY A 230 -4.75 -4.05 -4.28
CA GLY A 230 -3.45 -3.37 -4.29
C GLY A 230 -2.31 -4.25 -3.79
N ALA A 231 -2.52 -5.03 -2.73
CA ALA A 231 -1.53 -6.00 -2.23
C ALA A 231 -1.25 -7.10 -3.27
N ALA A 232 -2.30 -7.70 -3.84
CA ALA A 232 -2.20 -8.74 -4.85
C ALA A 232 -1.51 -8.23 -6.13
N LEU A 233 -1.94 -7.07 -6.65
CA LEU A 233 -1.38 -6.45 -7.84
C LEU A 233 0.12 -6.15 -7.68
N ARG A 234 0.58 -5.91 -6.45
CA ARG A 234 1.98 -5.62 -6.17
C ARG A 234 2.83 -6.85 -5.86
N ALA A 235 2.23 -7.91 -5.32
CA ALA A 235 2.89 -9.16 -4.98
C ALA A 235 3.02 -10.10 -6.19
N LEU A 236 2.02 -10.11 -7.06
CA LEU A 236 1.93 -11.05 -8.17
C LEU A 236 3.05 -10.84 -9.22
N PRO A 237 3.36 -9.62 -9.70
CA PRO A 237 4.38 -9.44 -10.73
C PRO A 237 5.79 -9.86 -10.27
N PRO A 238 6.28 -9.49 -9.06
CA PRO A 238 7.55 -9.99 -8.55
C PRO A 238 7.58 -11.53 -8.46
N PHE A 239 6.48 -12.15 -8.02
CA PHE A 239 6.36 -13.60 -7.95
C PHE A 239 6.45 -14.24 -9.34
N LEU A 240 5.77 -13.68 -10.34
CA LEU A 240 5.83 -14.17 -11.72
C LEU A 240 7.23 -14.03 -12.32
N VAL A 241 7.94 -12.93 -12.03
CA VAL A 241 9.34 -12.76 -12.48
C VAL A 241 10.27 -13.78 -11.82
N LEU A 242 10.07 -14.06 -10.52
CA LEU A 242 10.81 -15.13 -9.82
C LEU A 242 10.50 -16.50 -10.41
N LEU A 243 9.23 -16.81 -10.68
CA LEU A 243 8.81 -18.07 -11.30
C LEU A 243 9.37 -18.22 -12.72
N LEU A 244 9.38 -17.14 -13.50
CA LEU A 244 9.98 -17.15 -14.84
C LEU A 244 11.49 -17.39 -14.75
N ALA A 245 12.20 -16.68 -13.88
CA ALA A 245 13.63 -16.87 -13.67
C ALA A 245 13.95 -18.30 -13.23
N TRP A 246 13.08 -18.90 -12.40
CA TRP A 246 13.16 -20.29 -11.99
C TRP A 246 13.01 -21.26 -13.17
N ARG A 247 11.96 -21.07 -13.98
CA ARG A 247 11.64 -21.94 -15.12
C ARG A 247 12.66 -21.87 -16.25
N LEU A 248 13.27 -20.69 -16.44
CA LEU A 248 14.29 -20.51 -17.47
C LEU A 248 15.61 -21.21 -17.13
N GLY A 249 15.93 -21.36 -15.83
CA GLY A 249 17.17 -21.95 -15.31
C GLY A 249 18.46 -21.41 -15.93
N GLY A 250 19.61 -21.97 -15.55
CA GLY A 250 20.94 -21.68 -16.09
C GLY A 250 21.50 -20.26 -15.87
N GLY A 251 22.78 -20.16 -15.51
CA GLY A 251 23.48 -18.91 -15.22
C GLY A 251 24.07 -18.16 -16.43
N THR A 252 23.37 -18.06 -17.57
CA THR A 252 23.90 -17.27 -18.70
C THR A 252 23.78 -15.77 -18.42
N THR A 253 24.78 -14.99 -18.83
CA THR A 253 24.80 -13.52 -18.65
C THR A 253 23.51 -12.86 -19.13
N PHE A 254 22.96 -13.29 -20.27
CA PHE A 254 21.70 -12.81 -20.81
C PHE A 254 20.51 -13.02 -19.86
N ARG A 255 20.37 -14.21 -19.26
CA ARG A 255 19.25 -14.55 -18.36
C ARG A 255 19.30 -13.75 -17.07
N VAL A 256 20.51 -13.50 -16.55
CA VAL A 256 20.71 -12.64 -15.38
C VAL A 256 20.28 -11.20 -15.68
N TRP A 257 20.70 -10.63 -16.82
CA TRP A 257 20.27 -9.28 -17.22
C TRP A 257 18.77 -9.18 -17.49
N LEU A 258 18.17 -10.20 -18.11
CA LEU A 258 16.73 -10.26 -18.33
C LEU A 258 15.96 -10.27 -17.00
N PHE A 259 16.38 -11.09 -16.03
CA PHE A 259 15.78 -11.11 -14.69
C PHE A 259 15.89 -9.76 -14.00
N LEU A 260 17.07 -9.14 -14.01
CA LEU A 260 17.29 -7.83 -13.41
C LEU A 260 16.42 -6.76 -14.07
N LEU A 261 16.32 -6.75 -15.40
CA LEU A 261 15.47 -5.82 -16.14
C LEU A 261 13.99 -6.00 -15.79
N LEU A 262 13.51 -7.24 -15.77
CA LEU A 262 12.12 -7.55 -15.41
C LEU A 262 11.80 -7.13 -13.97
N GLN A 263 12.71 -7.36 -13.02
CA GLN A 263 12.53 -6.89 -11.65
C GLN A 263 12.53 -5.36 -11.56
N LEU A 264 13.37 -4.67 -12.33
CA LEU A 264 13.38 -3.21 -12.41
C LEU A 264 12.07 -2.66 -12.98
N LEU A 265 11.54 -3.28 -14.03
CA LEU A 265 10.26 -2.92 -14.62
C LEU A 265 9.10 -3.13 -13.64
N VAL A 266 9.06 -4.29 -12.98
CA VAL A 266 8.07 -4.59 -11.93
C VAL A 266 8.16 -3.61 -10.77
N THR A 267 9.38 -3.23 -10.38
CA THR A 267 9.62 -2.20 -9.36
C THR A 267 9.01 -0.86 -9.76
N ALA A 268 9.24 -0.43 -11.00
CA ALA A 268 8.68 0.81 -11.53
C ALA A 268 7.15 0.77 -11.58
N VAL A 269 6.56 -0.35 -12.04
CA VAL A 269 5.11 -0.57 -12.04
C VAL A 269 4.56 -0.50 -10.62
N ASN A 270 5.20 -1.15 -9.65
CA ASN A 270 4.78 -1.13 -8.25
C ASN A 270 4.83 0.28 -7.64
N GLY A 271 5.88 1.06 -7.95
CA GLY A 271 5.94 2.46 -7.55
C GLY A 271 4.83 3.29 -8.18
N TRP A 272 4.57 3.10 -9.48
CA TRP A 272 3.46 3.77 -10.17
C TRP A 272 2.09 3.43 -9.54
N VAL A 273 1.81 2.15 -9.27
CA VAL A 273 0.57 1.68 -8.61
C VAL A 273 0.41 2.32 -7.23
N MET A 274 1.49 2.39 -6.44
CA MET A 274 1.46 3.05 -5.14
C MET A 274 1.12 4.54 -5.27
N GLY A 275 1.73 5.23 -6.24
CA GLY A 275 1.43 6.63 -6.52
C GLY A 275 -0.02 6.86 -6.97
N TRP A 276 -0.52 5.96 -7.81
CA TRP A 276 -1.91 5.96 -8.26
C TRP A 276 -2.91 5.86 -7.09
N LEU A 277 -2.72 4.89 -6.19
CA LEU A 277 -3.59 4.67 -5.03
C LEU A 277 -3.53 5.83 -4.01
N LEU A 278 -2.33 6.39 -3.79
CA LEU A 278 -2.14 7.56 -2.92
C LEU A 278 -2.96 8.77 -3.39
N ARG A 279 -2.95 9.03 -4.71
CA ARG A 279 -3.72 10.14 -5.31
C ARG A 279 -5.22 9.87 -5.31
N ALA A 280 -5.64 8.64 -5.55
CA ALA A 280 -7.05 8.27 -5.44
C ALA A 280 -7.56 8.53 -4.02
N THR A 281 -6.77 8.18 -3.01
CA THR A 281 -7.09 8.43 -1.59
C THR A 281 -7.18 9.93 -1.29
N ALA A 282 -6.26 10.76 -1.78
CA ALA A 282 -6.32 12.21 -1.59
C ALA A 282 -7.57 12.83 -2.23
N ARG A 283 -7.92 12.39 -3.45
CA ARG A 283 -9.11 12.91 -4.13
C ARG A 283 -10.41 12.51 -3.45
N PHE A 284 -10.51 11.26 -3.01
CA PHE A 284 -11.63 10.82 -2.18
C PHE A 284 -11.71 11.65 -0.89
N TRP A 285 -10.58 11.88 -0.22
CA TRP A 285 -10.54 12.68 1.01
C TRP A 285 -11.03 14.11 0.78
N ASN A 286 -10.64 14.77 -0.31
CA ASN A 286 -11.13 16.11 -0.65
C ASN A 286 -12.65 16.12 -0.87
N HIS A 287 -13.16 15.15 -1.64
CA HIS A 287 -14.59 15.01 -1.89
C HIS A 287 -15.36 14.82 -0.57
N ASP A 288 -14.88 13.93 0.29
CA ASP A 288 -15.55 13.66 1.57
C ASP A 288 -15.54 14.88 2.51
N VAL A 289 -14.46 15.67 2.53
CA VAL A 289 -14.43 16.95 3.26
C VAL A 289 -15.49 17.90 2.75
N LEU A 290 -15.59 18.10 1.43
CA LEU A 290 -16.59 18.99 0.83
C LEU A 290 -18.03 18.55 1.16
N VAL A 291 -18.31 17.25 1.06
CA VAL A 291 -19.63 16.69 1.40
C VAL A 291 -19.95 16.88 2.88
N GLN A 292 -18.96 16.71 3.76
CA GLN A 292 -19.14 16.90 5.20
C GLN A 292 -19.39 18.37 5.56
N ASP A 293 -18.65 19.30 4.97
CA ASP A 293 -18.82 20.74 5.20
C ASP A 293 -20.22 21.18 4.76
N VAL A 294 -20.65 20.80 3.55
CA VAL A 294 -22.01 21.10 3.05
C VAL A 294 -23.08 20.52 3.97
N ARG A 295 -22.90 19.28 4.44
CA ARG A 295 -23.86 18.63 5.36
C ARG A 295 -23.94 19.34 6.71
N MET A 296 -22.84 19.88 7.21
CA MET A 296 -22.81 20.64 8.46
C MET A 296 -23.54 21.98 8.29
N THR A 297 -23.24 22.74 7.23
CA THR A 297 -23.93 24.00 6.92
C THR A 297 -25.43 23.82 6.78
N LEU A 298 -25.88 22.76 6.10
CA LEU A 298 -27.31 22.45 5.97
C LEU A 298 -27.98 22.13 7.32
N LYS A 299 -27.29 21.42 8.21
CA LYS A 299 -27.80 21.12 9.56
C LYS A 299 -27.91 22.36 10.42
N GLU A 300 -26.96 23.29 10.32
CA GLU A 300 -27.00 24.57 11.02
C GLU A 300 -28.16 25.41 10.51
N SER A 301 -28.32 25.56 9.19
CA SER A 301 -29.44 26.31 8.62
C SER A 301 -30.82 25.73 8.98
N LEU A 302 -30.94 24.41 9.09
CA LEU A 302 -32.20 23.76 9.50
C LEU A 302 -32.50 24.01 10.99
N ARG A 303 -31.48 23.97 11.85
CA ARG A 303 -31.63 24.29 13.28
C ARG A 303 -32.04 25.74 13.49
N ASP A 304 -31.46 26.65 12.73
CA ASP A 304 -31.81 28.07 12.80
C ASP A 304 -33.25 28.31 12.32
N ALA A 305 -33.71 27.55 11.31
CA ALA A 305 -35.09 27.59 10.83
C ALA A 305 -36.11 26.98 11.81
N GLU A 306 -35.73 25.94 12.56
CA GLU A 306 -36.58 25.31 13.60
C GLU A 306 -36.64 26.14 14.90
N ALA A 307 -35.73 27.10 15.08
CA ALA A 307 -35.67 27.97 16.25
C ALA A 307 -36.44 29.30 16.09
N LEU A 308 -37.02 29.55 14.90
CA LEU A 308 -37.86 30.71 14.55
C LEU A 308 -39.35 30.35 14.58
#